data_AF-A0A5J6XJK4-F1
#
_entry.id   AF-A0A5J6XJK4-F1
#
_cell.length_a   1.000
_cell.length_b   1.000
_cell.length_c   1.000
_cell.angle_alpha   90.00
_cell.angle_beta   90.00
_cell.angle_gamma   90.00
#
_symmetry.space_group_name_H-M   'P 1'
#
loop_
_entity.id
_entity.type
_entity.pdbx_description
1 polymer ?
#
loop_
_entity_poly.entity_id
_entity_poly.type
_entity_poly.pdbx_seq_one_letter_code
_entity_poly.pdbx_strand_id
1 'polypeptide(L)' 'MENGGSVEVFEINEDAEKRKEYIETVTKEMGGLLTEYSYVEKNVLLRLSKSLTPDQAADYETALKETFK' A
#
# COMPACT_ATOMS: atom_id res chain seq x y z
N MET A 1 6.59 11.29 3.80
CA MET A 1 5.14 11.48 3.62
C MET A 1 4.61 12.02 4.94
N GLU A 2 4.35 13.32 5.03
CA GLU A 2 3.57 13.88 6.14
C GLU A 2 2.11 13.49 5.89
N ASN A 3 1.43 12.86 6.87
CA ASN A 3 0.00 12.47 6.88
C ASN A 3 -0.39 10.99 6.59
N GLY A 4 0.43 10.01 6.96
CA GLY A 4 -0.09 8.67 7.30
C GLY A 4 -0.31 7.65 6.16
N GLY A 5 -0.11 8.01 4.89
CA GLY A 5 -0.17 7.05 3.77
C GLY A 5 -0.34 7.69 2.40
N SER A 6 -0.53 6.87 1.36
CA SER A 6 -0.97 7.30 0.01
C SER A 6 -1.96 6.34 -0.61
N VAL A 7 -2.78 6.87 -1.51
CA VAL A 7 -3.64 6.10 -2.42
C VAL A 7 -3.23 6.45 -3.85
N GLU A 8 -2.83 5.45 -4.62
CA GLU A 8 -2.44 5.56 -6.04
C GLU A 8 -3.44 4.77 -6.89
N VAL A 9 -3.99 5.38 -7.95
CA VAL A 9 -4.95 4.74 -8.87
C VAL A 9 -4.30 4.57 -10.24
N PHE A 10 -4.42 3.39 -10.80
CA PHE A 10 -3.80 2.97 -12.06
C PHE A 10 -4.85 2.70 -13.14
N GLU A 11 -4.44 2.51 -14.39
CA GLU A 11 -5.37 2.15 -15.47
C GLU A 11 -5.86 0.71 -15.34
N ILE A 12 -4.96 -0.21 -14.97
CA ILE A 12 -5.22 -1.65 -14.80
C ILE A 12 -4.62 -2.19 -13.49
N ASN A 13 -5.09 -3.35 -13.05
CA ASN A 13 -4.63 -4.00 -11.82
C ASN A 13 -3.14 -4.35 -11.87
N GLU A 14 -2.66 -4.82 -13.02
CA GLU A 14 -1.29 -5.26 -13.23
C GLU A 14 -0.27 -4.13 -12.96
N ASP A 15 -0.64 -2.88 -13.24
CA ASP A 15 0.24 -1.74 -13.00
C ASP A 15 0.29 -1.36 -11.51
N ALA A 16 -0.82 -1.51 -10.78
CA ALA A 16 -0.85 -1.35 -9.33
C ALA A 16 0.03 -2.41 -8.62
N GLU A 17 -0.05 -3.66 -9.07
CA GLU A 17 0.77 -4.76 -8.55
C GLU A 17 2.27 -4.54 -8.85
N LYS A 18 2.63 -4.18 -10.08
CA LYS A 18 4.03 -3.84 -10.43
C LYS A 18 4.56 -2.69 -9.58
N ARG A 19 3.72 -1.68 -9.30
CA ARG A 19 4.10 -0.56 -8.45
C ARG A 19 4.42 -1.04 -7.03
N LYS A 20 3.56 -1.89 -6.47
CA LYS A 20 3.78 -2.49 -5.14
C LYS A 20 5.11 -3.27 -5.10
N GLU A 21 5.33 -4.16 -6.07
CA GLU A 21 6.55 -4.99 -6.14
C GLU A 21 7.82 -4.13 -6.25
N TYR A 22 7.78 -3.06 -7.07
CA TYR A 22 8.88 -2.11 -7.19
C TYR A 22 9.21 -1.46 -5.83
N ILE A 23 8.19 -0.98 -5.11
CA ILE A 23 8.38 -0.33 -3.80
C ILE A 23 8.95 -1.32 -2.79
N GLU A 24 8.42 -2.53 -2.73
CA GLU A 24 8.91 -3.58 -1.82
C GLU A 24 10.37 -3.95 -2.11
N THR A 25 10.74 -4.03 -3.39
CA THR A 25 12.11 -4.29 -3.83
C THR A 25 13.06 -3.18 -3.38
N VAL A 26 12.75 -1.93 -3.72
CA VAL A 26 13.57 -0.77 -3.34
C VAL A 26 13.68 -0.65 -1.82
N THR A 27 12.59 -0.89 -1.09
CA THR A 27 12.58 -0.86 0.37
C THR A 27 13.50 -1.91 0.97
N LYS A 28 13.51 -3.12 0.40
CA LYS A 28 14.41 -4.20 0.82
C LYS A 28 15.88 -3.85 0.53
N GLU A 29 16.16 -3.28 -0.63
CA GLU A 29 17.51 -2.82 -1.01
C GLU A 29 18.02 -1.70 -0.09
N MET A 30 17.14 -0.84 0.39
CA MET A 30 17.44 0.22 1.37
C MET A 30 17.48 -0.26 2.83
N GLY A 31 17.51 -1.59 3.07
CA GLY A 31 17.61 -2.15 4.41
C GLY A 31 16.36 -1.98 5.27
N GLY A 32 15.18 -1.80 4.67
CA GLY A 32 13.91 -1.74 5.39
C GLY A 32 13.60 -0.39 6.06
N LEU A 33 14.42 0.65 5.84
CA LEU A 33 14.23 1.97 6.43
C LEU A 33 12.92 2.67 6.00
N LEU A 34 12.34 2.26 4.87
CA LEU A 34 11.12 2.84 4.30
C LEU A 34 9.97 1.82 4.29
N THR A 35 9.97 0.88 5.23
CA THR A 35 8.92 -0.16 5.28
C THR A 35 7.55 0.46 5.54
N GLU A 36 6.59 0.08 4.72
CA GLU A 36 5.18 0.48 4.80
C GLU A 36 4.28 -0.76 4.71
N TYR A 37 3.01 -0.62 5.08
CA TYR A 37 1.99 -1.57 4.68
C TYR A 37 1.53 -1.22 3.26
N SER A 38 1.34 -2.22 2.40
CA SER A 38 0.95 -2.03 0.99
C SER A 38 -0.14 -3.01 0.60
N TYR A 39 -1.29 -2.49 0.19
CA TYR A 39 -2.48 -3.26 -0.19
C TYR A 39 -2.93 -2.87 -1.59
N VAL A 40 -3.23 -3.84 -2.43
CA VAL A 40 -3.81 -3.62 -3.76
C VAL A 40 -5.22 -4.17 -3.77
N GLU A 41 -6.15 -3.39 -4.31
CA GLU A 41 -7.51 -3.82 -4.63
C GLU A 41 -7.86 -3.27 -6.01
N LYS A 42 -8.19 -4.15 -6.97
CA LYS A 42 -8.33 -3.80 -8.40
C LYS A 42 -7.14 -2.96 -8.88
N ASN A 43 -7.37 -1.77 -9.43
CA ASN A 43 -6.36 -0.86 -9.94
C ASN A 43 -5.91 0.18 -8.91
N VAL A 44 -6.10 -0.06 -7.61
CA VAL A 44 -5.76 0.89 -6.54
C VAL A 44 -4.72 0.30 -5.60
N LEU A 45 -3.64 1.04 -5.37
CA LEU A 45 -2.62 0.76 -4.37
C LEU A 45 -2.79 1.70 -3.18
N LEU A 46 -3.04 1.13 -2.01
CA LEU A 46 -3.01 1.81 -0.72
C LEU A 46 -1.68 1.53 -0.02
N ARG A 47 -1.02 2.58 0.45
CA ARG A 47 0.19 2.50 1.26
C ARG A 47 -0.01 3.21 2.59
N LEU A 48 0.46 2.61 3.67
CA LEU A 48 0.33 3.15 5.02
C LEU A 48 1.64 3.09 5.78
N SER A 49 1.91 4.12 6.57
CA SER A 49 3.09 4.18 7.44
C SER A 49 3.08 3.05 8.49
N LYS A 50 4.25 2.49 8.79
CA LYS A 50 4.47 1.56 9.93
C LYS A 50 4.33 2.20 11.32
N SER A 51 4.01 3.50 11.38
CA SER A 51 3.54 4.13 12.62
C SER A 51 2.16 3.65 13.05
N LEU A 52 1.35 3.10 12.14
CA LEU A 52 0.11 2.42 12.46
C LEU A 52 0.40 1.03 13.02
N THR A 53 -0.46 0.56 13.93
CA THR A 53 -0.43 -0.84 14.37
C THR A 53 -0.91 -1.76 13.23
N PRO A 54 -0.55 -3.07 13.26
CA PRO A 54 -1.07 -4.02 12.30
C PRO A 54 -2.61 -4.04 12.22
N ASP A 55 -3.29 -3.95 13.37
CA ASP A 55 -4.75 -3.95 13.43
C ASP A 55 -5.33 -2.69 12.77
N GLN A 56 -4.75 -1.52 13.03
CA GLN A 56 -5.15 -0.28 12.38
C GLN A 56 -4.97 -0.37 10.86
N ALA A 57 -3.84 -0.93 10.38
CA ALA A 57 -3.61 -1.10 8.94
C ALA A 57 -4.60 -2.08 8.30
N ALA A 58 -5.00 -3.15 9.00
CA ALA A 58 -5.98 -4.12 8.53
C ALA A 58 -7.39 -3.52 8.40
N ASP A 59 -7.76 -2.56 9.26
CA ASP A 59 -9.03 -1.83 9.12
C ASP A 59 -9.08 -1.05 7.78
N TYR A 60 -7.98 -0.43 7.37
CA TYR A 60 -7.90 0.25 6.08
C TYR A 60 -7.91 -0.72 4.90
N GLU A 61 -7.24 -1.87 5.00
CA GLU A 61 -7.33 -2.92 3.97
C GLU A 61 -8.78 -3.38 3.77
N THR A 62 -9.50 -3.56 4.88
CA THR A 62 -10.92 -3.94 4.86
C THR A 62 -11.77 -2.85 4.20
N ALA A 63 -11.60 -1.59 4.62
CA ALA A 63 -12.32 -0.46 4.05
C ALA A 63 -12.06 -0.29 2.53
N LEU A 64 -10.82 -0.55 2.10
CA LEU A 64 -10.46 -0.55 0.69
C LEU A 64 -11.25 -1.62 -0.08
N LYS A 65 -11.24 -2.87 0.40
CA LYS A 65 -12.01 -3.98 -0.20
C LYS A 65 -13.51 -3.67 -0.27
N GLU A 66 -14.07 -3.08 0.78
CA GLU A 66 -15.49 -2.73 0.82
C GLU A 66 -15.90 -1.63 -0.14
N THR A 67 -14.99 -0.70 -0.45
CA THR A 67 -15.23 0.37 -1.44
C THR A 67 -15.46 -0.20 -2.85
N PHE A 68 -14.92 -1.39 -3.13
CA PHE A 68 -14.96 -2.02 -4.45
C PHE A 68 -15.89 -3.25 -4.53
N LYS A 69 -16.64 -3.55 -3.47
CA LYS A 69 -17.69 -4.58 -3.46
C LYS A 69 -18.85 -4.23 -4.38
#